data_AF-A0A366HW45-F1
#
_entry.id   AF-A0A366HW45-F1
#
_cell.length_a   1.000
_cell.length_b   1.000
_cell.length_c   1.000
_cell.angle_alpha   90.00
_cell.angle_beta   90.00
_cell.angle_gamma   90.00
#
_symmetry.space_group_name_H-M   'P 1'
#
loop_
_entity.id
_entity.type
_entity.pdbx_description
1 polymer ?
#
loop_
_entity_poly.entity_id
_entity_poly.type
_entity_poly.pdbx_seq_one_letter_code
_entity_poly.pdbx_strand_id
1 'polypeptide(L)'
;MFSNHYHLVAQCADSDFAARLSGLVGLLHEQTTKYVNREDNTVGRKVWHNYWDTFLSHERSYFARLNYVHQNPVKHGLVKVAAEYPWCSAAWFERTAPPSQVKAIYRFQTSWVQVVDDFEPSMEW
;
A
#
# COMPACT_ATOMS: atom_id res chain seq x y z
N MET A 1 3.20 -0.03 -4.27
CA MET A 1 3.73 1.35 -4.36
C MET A 1 3.45 1.89 -5.74
N PHE A 2 3.18 3.18 -5.87
CA PHE A 2 2.93 3.87 -7.12
C PHE A 2 3.94 5.00 -7.30
N SER A 3 3.94 5.64 -8.47
CA SER A 3 4.84 6.75 -8.76
C SER A 3 4.61 7.98 -7.87
N ASN A 4 3.40 8.13 -7.31
CA ASN A 4 2.98 9.31 -6.55
C ASN A 4 2.42 9.01 -5.16
N HIS A 5 2.12 7.75 -4.82
CA HIS A 5 1.59 7.36 -3.51
C HIS A 5 1.84 5.87 -3.20
N TYR A 6 1.49 5.42 -2.00
CA TYR A 6 1.50 4.00 -1.64
C TYR A 6 0.39 3.67 -0.64
N HIS A 7 -0.01 2.39 -0.63
CA HIS A 7 -0.92 1.83 0.37
C HIS A 7 -0.22 0.71 1.12
N LEU A 8 -0.42 0.64 2.44
CA LEU A 8 0.15 -0.37 3.32
C LEU A 8 -0.91 -0.90 4.27
N VAL A 9 -0.98 -2.22 4.42
CA VAL A 9 -1.77 -2.89 5.46
C VAL A 9 -0.81 -3.71 6.29
N ALA A 10 -0.82 -3.49 7.60
CA ALA A 10 0.04 -4.20 8.54
C ALA A 10 -0.78 -4.68 9.75
N GLN A 11 -0.41 -5.84 10.27
CA GLN A 11 -0.88 -6.33 11.56
C GLN A 11 0.25 -6.20 12.56
N CYS A 12 -0.06 -5.69 13.74
CA CYS A 12 0.92 -5.53 14.81
C CYS A 12 0.42 -6.26 16.04
N ALA A 13 1.31 -7.05 16.66
CA ALA A 13 1.02 -7.82 17.85
C ALA A 13 0.93 -6.94 19.12
N ASP A 14 1.52 -5.75 19.07
CA ASP A 14 1.57 -4.80 20.17
C ASP A 14 0.52 -3.70 19.96
N SER A 15 -0.35 -3.50 20.96
CA SER A 15 -1.36 -2.44 20.98
C SER A 15 -0.75 -1.04 20.91
N ASP A 16 0.51 -0.87 21.34
CA ASP A 16 1.20 0.41 21.31
C ASP A 16 1.69 0.79 19.91
N PHE A 17 1.68 -0.14 18.95
CA PHE A 17 2.16 0.14 17.60
C PHE A 17 1.35 1.24 16.91
N ALA A 18 0.03 1.30 17.15
CA ALA A 18 -0.80 2.35 16.60
C ALA A 18 -0.31 3.75 17.02
N ALA A 19 0.17 3.89 18.26
CA ALA A 19 0.75 5.14 18.76
C ALA A 19 2.12 5.46 18.15
N ARG A 20 2.83 4.46 17.63
CA ARG A 20 4.17 4.61 17.01
C ARG A 20 4.13 4.75 15.49
N LEU A 21 2.98 4.51 14.85
CA LEU A 21 2.83 4.54 13.40
C LEU A 21 3.23 5.88 12.81
N SER A 22 2.84 6.99 13.42
CA SER A 22 3.19 8.34 12.98
C SER A 22 4.71 8.56 12.94
N GLY A 23 5.42 8.11 13.97
CA GLY A 23 6.88 8.16 14.05
C GLY A 23 7.55 7.29 12.98
N LEU A 24 7.04 6.07 12.76
CA LEU A 24 7.54 5.17 11.72
C LEU A 24 7.36 5.78 10.32
N VAL A 25 6.17 6.29 10.02
CA VAL A 25 5.88 6.93 8.73
C VAL A 25 6.74 8.19 8.55
N GLY A 26 6.88 9.01 9.59
CA GLY A 26 7.75 10.19 9.58
C GLY A 26 9.21 9.84 9.25
N LEU A 27 9.78 8.83 9.91
CA LEU A 27 11.12 8.35 9.63
C LEU A 27 11.25 7.79 8.20
N LEU A 28 10.28 7.00 7.74
CA LEU A 28 10.27 6.47 6.37
C LEU A 28 10.29 7.61 5.35
N HIS A 29 9.42 8.60 5.50
CA HIS A 29 9.32 9.75 4.60
C HIS A 29 10.59 10.60 4.63
N GLU A 30 11.17 10.83 5.81
CA GLU A 30 12.41 11.59 5.95
C GLU A 30 13.58 10.91 5.23
N GLN A 31 13.81 9.62 5.51
CA GLN A 31 14.95 8.88 4.97
C GLN A 31 14.85 8.75 3.44
N THR A 32 13.66 8.42 2.93
CA THR A 32 13.45 8.28 1.48
C THR A 32 13.49 9.62 0.76
N THR A 33 12.99 10.72 1.36
CA THR A 33 13.15 12.08 0.80
C THR A 33 14.62 12.44 0.66
N LYS A 34 15.42 12.19 1.71
CA LYS A 34 16.87 12.45 1.69
C LYS A 34 17.58 11.63 0.62
N TYR A 35 17.21 10.36 0.48
CA TYR A 35 17.76 9.47 -0.53
C TYR A 35 17.44 9.97 -1.96
N VAL A 36 16.16 10.11 -2.30
CA VAL A 36 15.73 10.49 -3.66
C VAL A 36 16.27 11.87 -4.05
N ASN A 37 16.26 12.84 -3.13
CA ASN A 37 16.81 14.17 -3.44
C ASN A 37 18.33 14.17 -3.68
N ARG A 38 19.08 13.22 -3.09
CA ARG A 38 20.51 13.07 -3.36
C ARG A 38 20.74 12.46 -4.73
N GLU A 39 20.00 11.40 -5.07
CA GLU A 39 20.08 10.75 -6.38
C GLU A 39 19.73 11.73 -7.52
N ASP A 40 18.68 12.55 -7.33
CA ASP A 40 18.21 13.51 -8.34
C ASP A 40 18.97 14.85 -8.32
N ASN A 41 19.90 15.06 -7.37
CA ASN A 41 20.53 16.37 -7.10
C ASN A 41 19.54 17.52 -6.84
N THR A 42 18.37 17.24 -6.25
CA THR A 42 17.31 18.21 -5.93
C THR A 42 17.10 18.41 -4.43
N VAL A 43 18.17 18.67 -3.67
CA VAL A 43 18.09 18.86 -2.21
C VAL A 43 17.09 19.96 -1.84
N GLY A 44 16.17 19.65 -0.91
CA GLY A 44 15.13 20.57 -0.44
C GLY A 44 13.77 20.41 -1.13
N ARG A 45 13.67 19.63 -2.21
CA ARG A 45 12.38 19.26 -2.80
C ARG A 45 11.55 18.43 -1.83
N LYS A 46 10.27 18.78 -1.70
CA LYS A 46 9.30 17.97 -0.95
C LYS A 46 8.90 16.76 -1.80
N VAL A 47 9.19 15.56 -1.30
CA VAL A 47 8.82 14.30 -1.96
C VAL A 47 7.51 13.77 -1.39
N TRP A 48 7.41 13.67 -0.06
CA TRP A 48 6.21 13.18 0.62
C TRP A 48 5.33 14.31 1.15
N HIS A 49 4.04 14.05 1.17
CA HIS A 49 3.01 14.91 1.72
C HIS A 49 2.45 14.30 3.01
N ASN A 50 1.14 14.42 3.23
CA ASN A 50 0.50 13.82 4.39
C ASN A 50 0.30 12.31 4.18
N TYR A 51 -0.08 11.62 5.24
CA TYR A 51 -0.56 10.24 5.18
C TYR A 51 -1.98 10.15 5.78
N TRP A 52 -2.68 9.07 5.44
CA TRP A 52 -3.95 8.72 6.07
C TRP A 52 -3.83 7.32 6.67
N ASP A 53 -4.34 7.15 7.88
CA ASP A 53 -4.40 5.86 8.54
C ASP A 53 -5.83 5.52 8.98
N THR A 54 -6.08 4.23 9.17
CA THR A 54 -7.35 3.72 9.67
C THR A 54 -7.08 2.47 10.48
N PHE A 55 -7.47 2.49 11.75
CA PHE A 55 -7.39 1.31 12.59
C PHE A 55 -8.48 0.29 12.21
N LEU A 56 -8.07 -0.88 11.71
CA LEU A 56 -8.98 -1.94 11.30
C LEU A 56 -9.29 -2.85 12.48
N SER A 57 -10.44 -2.64 13.12
CA SER A 57 -10.88 -3.39 14.30
C SER A 57 -11.50 -4.77 14.01
N HIS A 58 -11.77 -5.07 12.74
CA HIS A 58 -12.44 -6.31 12.33
C HIS A 58 -11.63 -7.03 11.25
N GLU A 59 -11.52 -8.35 11.39
CA GLU A 59 -10.78 -9.21 10.45
C GLU A 59 -11.30 -9.09 9.01
N ARG A 60 -12.63 -9.03 8.82
CA ARG A 60 -13.22 -8.82 7.49
C ARG A 60 -12.77 -7.52 6.85
N SER A 61 -12.63 -6.45 7.63
CA SER A 61 -12.13 -5.16 7.16
C SER A 61 -10.65 -5.25 6.77
N TYR A 62 -9.86 -6.03 7.50
CA TYR A 62 -8.48 -6.33 7.15
C TYR A 62 -8.38 -7.06 5.81
N PHE A 63 -9.14 -8.14 5.60
CA PHE A 63 -9.10 -8.88 4.32
C PHE A 63 -9.60 -8.05 3.14
N ALA A 64 -10.65 -7.25 3.33
CA ALA A 64 -11.11 -6.32 2.30
C ALA A 64 -10.04 -5.29 1.94
N ARG A 65 -9.31 -4.75 2.93
CA ARG A 65 -8.22 -3.79 2.68
C ARG A 65 -7.02 -4.44 2.02
N LEU A 66 -6.68 -5.67 2.41
CA LEU A 66 -5.60 -6.43 1.78
C LEU A 66 -5.90 -6.70 0.30
N ASN A 67 -7.11 -7.17 -0.02
CA ASN A 67 -7.54 -7.35 -1.40
C ASN A 67 -7.54 -6.02 -2.16
N TYR A 68 -8.02 -4.94 -1.55
CA TYR A 68 -7.98 -3.61 -2.15
C TYR A 68 -6.56 -3.18 -2.52
N VAL A 69 -5.58 -3.33 -1.62
CA VAL A 69 -4.18 -2.97 -1.90
C VAL A 69 -3.59 -3.83 -3.02
N HIS A 70 -3.90 -5.13 -3.06
CA HIS A 70 -3.48 -6.01 -4.15
C HIS A 70 -4.09 -5.63 -5.50
N GLN A 71 -5.38 -5.29 -5.53
CA GLN A 71 -6.11 -4.94 -6.75
C GLN A 71 -5.90 -3.47 -7.17
N ASN A 72 -5.26 -2.64 -6.34
CA ASN A 72 -5.10 -1.22 -6.60
C ASN A 72 -4.33 -0.92 -7.92
N PRO A 73 -3.27 -1.65 -8.30
CA PRO A 73 -2.64 -1.49 -9.62
C PRO A 73 -3.58 -1.81 -10.79
N VAL A 74 -4.52 -2.75 -10.62
CA VAL A 74 -5.55 -3.06 -11.62
C VAL A 74 -6.59 -1.95 -11.67
N LYS A 75 -7.01 -1.43 -10.50
CA LYS A 75 -7.91 -0.26 -10.38
C LYS A 75 -7.35 0.94 -11.15
N HIS A 76 -6.04 1.19 -11.03
CA HIS A 76 -5.34 2.29 -11.72
C HIS A 76 -4.92 1.94 -13.16
N GLY A 77 -5.27 0.76 -13.67
CA GLY A 77 -5.02 0.36 -15.06
C GLY A 77 -3.56 0.04 -15.40
N LEU A 78 -2.66 -0.08 -14.42
CA LEU A 78 -1.24 -0.33 -14.63
C LEU A 78 -0.95 -1.74 -15.14
N VAL A 79 -1.74 -2.71 -14.70
CA VAL A 79 -1.65 -4.13 -15.07
C VAL A 79 -3.05 -4.73 -15.18
N LYS A 80 -3.17 -5.86 -15.89
CA LYS A 80 -4.45 -6.59 -15.98
C LYS A 80 -4.65 -7.55 -14.81
N VAL A 81 -3.56 -8.06 -14.25
CA VAL A 81 -3.56 -8.98 -13.11
C VAL A 81 -2.69 -8.40 -12.00
N ALA A 82 -3.22 -8.37 -10.77
CA ALA A 82 -2.52 -7.80 -9.60
C ALA A 82 -1.09 -8.35 -9.41
N ALA A 83 -0.89 -9.64 -9.63
CA ALA A 83 0.40 -10.32 -9.50
C ALA A 83 1.43 -9.93 -10.57
N GLU A 84 1.04 -9.24 -11.64
CA GLU A 84 1.97 -8.75 -12.68
C GLU A 84 2.65 -7.45 -12.26
N TYR A 85 2.13 -6.75 -11.24
CA TYR A 85 2.71 -5.49 -10.81
C TYR A 85 3.87 -5.72 -9.84
N PRO A 86 5.12 -5.38 -10.22
CA PRO A 86 6.31 -5.75 -9.47
C PRO A 86 6.42 -5.03 -8.12
N TRP A 87 5.78 -3.86 -8.00
CA TRP A 87 5.84 -3.01 -6.81
C TRP A 87 4.68 -3.28 -5.82
N CYS A 88 4.05 -4.45 -5.91
CA CYS A 88 3.01 -4.92 -4.99
C CYS A 88 3.29 -6.34 -4.47
N SER A 89 2.77 -6.64 -3.28
CA SER A 89 2.94 -7.94 -2.63
C SER A 89 2.02 -9.03 -3.17
N ALA A 90 1.13 -8.74 -4.13
CA ALA A 90 0.16 -9.70 -4.69
C ALA A 90 0.86 -10.98 -5.21
N ALA A 91 1.90 -10.83 -6.03
CA ALA A 91 2.64 -11.95 -6.58
C ALA A 91 3.30 -12.81 -5.50
N TRP A 92 3.87 -12.17 -4.47
CA TRP A 92 4.45 -12.88 -3.34
C TRP A 92 3.38 -13.63 -2.55
N PHE A 93 2.24 -12.99 -2.29
CA PHE A 93 1.12 -13.58 -1.56
C PHE A 93 0.54 -14.80 -2.28
N GLU A 94 0.33 -14.73 -3.60
CA GLU A 94 -0.14 -15.86 -4.40
C GLU A 94 0.82 -17.06 -4.38
N ARG A 95 2.14 -16.81 -4.26
CA ARG A 95 3.15 -17.87 -4.20
C ARG A 95 3.31 -18.50 -2.83
N THR A 96 3.11 -17.74 -1.75
CA THR A 96 3.46 -18.18 -0.39
C THR A 96 2.25 -18.59 0.45
N ALA A 97 1.06 -18.06 0.15
CA ALA A 97 -0.14 -18.39 0.90
C ALA A 97 -0.83 -19.66 0.34
N PRO A 98 -1.56 -20.42 1.18
CA PRO A 98 -2.40 -21.51 0.71
C PRO A 98 -3.40 -21.04 -0.37
N PRO A 99 -3.61 -21.79 -1.46
CA PRO A 99 -4.54 -21.40 -2.52
C PRO A 99 -5.98 -21.13 -2.03
N SER A 100 -6.41 -21.82 -0.96
CA SER A 100 -7.70 -21.58 -0.31
C SER A 100 -7.77 -20.19 0.33
N GLN A 101 -6.69 -19.75 0.97
CA GLN A 101 -6.58 -18.43 1.60
C GLN A 101 -6.57 -17.33 0.54
N VAL A 102 -5.79 -17.50 -0.54
CA VAL A 102 -5.77 -16.54 -1.66
C VAL A 102 -7.18 -16.35 -2.23
N LYS A 103 -7.86 -17.46 -2.56
CA LYS A 103 -9.24 -17.43 -3.07
C LYS A 103 -10.22 -16.81 -2.09
N ALA A 104 -10.06 -17.05 -0.79
CA ALA A 104 -10.92 -16.48 0.23
C ALA A 104 -10.75 -14.95 0.30
N ILE A 105 -9.51 -14.44 0.32
CA ILE A 105 -9.24 -13.01 0.40
C ILE A 105 -9.70 -12.28 -0.87
N TYR A 106 -9.48 -12.86 -2.05
CA TYR A 106 -9.88 -12.21 -3.32
C TYR A 106 -11.39 -12.18 -3.56
N ARG A 107 -12.19 -12.91 -2.75
CA ARG A 107 -13.66 -12.81 -2.77
C ARG A 107 -14.20 -11.61 -2.00
N PHE A 108 -13.40 -10.96 -1.14
CA PHE A 108 -13.87 -9.77 -0.42
C PHE A 108 -14.05 -8.61 -1.39
N GLN A 109 -15.26 -8.05 -1.43
CA GLN A 109 -15.57 -6.91 -2.28
C GLN A 109 -14.78 -5.67 -1.85
N THR A 110 -14.10 -5.05 -2.81
CA THR A 110 -13.31 -3.83 -2.59
C THR A 110 -14.11 -2.56 -2.83
N SER A 111 -15.31 -2.65 -3.43
CA SER A 111 -16.19 -1.50 -3.74
C SER A 111 -16.63 -0.72 -2.51
N TRP A 112 -16.68 -1.37 -1.34
CA TRP A 112 -17.07 -0.73 -0.07
C TRP A 112 -15.89 -0.09 0.66
N VAL A 113 -14.67 -0.23 0.14
CA VAL A 113 -13.45 0.32 0.75
C VAL A 113 -13.38 1.81 0.43
N GLN A 114 -13.76 2.63 1.42
CA GLN A 114 -13.66 4.09 1.34
C GLN A 114 -12.22 4.51 1.66
N VAL A 115 -11.46 4.89 0.63
CA VAL A 115 -10.09 5.43 0.70
C VAL A 115 -9.99 6.59 -0.27
N VAL A 116 -9.30 7.66 0.15
CA VAL A 116 -8.88 8.72 -0.76
C VAL A 116 -7.80 8.15 -1.67
N ASP A 117 -8.17 7.85 -2.91
CA ASP A 117 -7.30 7.17 -3.89
C ASP A 117 -7.69 7.55 -5.33
N ASP A 118 -8.04 8.83 -5.51
CA ASP A 118 -8.34 9.43 -6.82
C ASP A 118 -7.08 10.08 -7.38
N PHE A 119 -5.97 9.34 -7.35
CA PHE A 119 -4.68 9.75 -7.88
C PHE A 119 -4.42 9.04 -9.21
N GLU A 120 -3.77 9.71 -10.14
CA GLU A 120 -3.34 9.13 -11.42
C GLU A 120 -1.84 8.80 -11.35
N PRO A 121 -1.46 7.52 -11.12
CA PRO A 121 -0.06 7.13 -11.16
C PRO A 121 0.47 7.10 -12.59
N SER A 122 1.79 7.20 -12.73
CA SER A 122 2.49 7.06 -14.01
C SER A 122 2.26 5.65 -14.58
N MET A 123 1.96 5.59 -15.87
CA MET A 123 1.90 4.33 -16.62
C MET A 123 3.30 3.75 -16.88
N GLU A 124 4.33 4.59 -16.83
CA GLU A 124 5.73 4.18 -16.89
C GLU A 124 6.19 3.86 -15.46
N TRP A 125 6.42 2.57 -15.18
CA TRP A 125 6.79 2.01 -13.88
C TRP A 125 7.79 0.87 -13.99
#